data_AF-A0A954TSP3-F1
#
_entry.id   AF-A0A954TSP3-F1
#
_cell.length_a   1.000
_cell.length_b   1.000
_cell.length_c   1.000
_cell.angle_alpha   90.00
_cell.angle_beta   90.00
_cell.angle_gamma   90.00
#
_symmetry.space_group_name_H-M   'P 1'
#
loop_
_entity.id
_entity.type
_entity.pdbx_description
1 polymer ?
#
loop_
_entity_poly.entity_id
_entity_poly.type
_entity_poly.pdbx_seq_one_letter_code
_entity_poly.pdbx_strand_id
1 'polypeptide(L)'
;MTSNANQTAVGPTFAMLCCANGAEQQVKDAISSDGWRLAFSRPGFVTAKHDEAVDLPSGIFIRTASHSIGQLKNADGGTQIQNLTELLQSTFPVARPFDQVHVWPRDRLPIGKFGFEPGADEVSKLVADSVFGSLSGSWISSDHPNRIAQPGERVLDIVLVDPADWFVGWHVAAKWHSRWPGGVQPIEPQHEPISRAYFKAAESITWSGFEMAPGDVAVEIGSAPGGACGRLLELGLKVIGIDPAEMDQRIADHPRFKHI
;
A
#
# COMPACT_ATOMS: atom_id res chain seq x y z
N MET A 1 -35.06 1.56 6.98
CA MET A 1 -35.42 1.10 5.62
C MET A 1 -34.40 0.06 5.24
N THR A 2 -34.89 -1.14 4.98
CA THR A 2 -34.18 -2.41 4.89
C THR A 2 -33.17 -2.45 3.74
N SER A 3 -31.90 -2.70 4.05
CA SER A 3 -30.83 -2.96 3.08
C SER A 3 -31.01 -4.36 2.48
N ASN A 4 -31.69 -4.42 1.33
CA ASN A 4 -31.67 -5.59 0.46
C ASN A 4 -30.53 -5.43 -0.55
N ALA A 5 -29.47 -6.22 -0.38
CA ALA A 5 -28.70 -6.83 -1.47
C ALA A 5 -27.55 -7.66 -0.90
N ASN A 6 -27.84 -8.81 -0.28
CA ASN A 6 -26.85 -9.87 -0.12
C ASN A 6 -27.13 -10.92 -1.20
N GLN A 7 -26.84 -10.57 -2.46
CA GLN A 7 -26.58 -11.59 -3.47
C GLN A 7 -25.17 -12.09 -3.17
N THR A 8 -25.06 -13.21 -2.47
CA THR A 8 -23.81 -13.97 -2.39
C THR A 8 -23.37 -14.25 -3.82
N ALA A 9 -22.29 -13.62 -4.26
CA ALA A 9 -21.67 -13.95 -5.54
C ALA A 9 -21.51 -15.47 -5.60
N VAL A 10 -21.92 -16.11 -6.69
CA VAL A 10 -21.80 -17.56 -6.85
C VAL A 10 -20.56 -17.81 -7.71
N GLY A 11 -19.50 -18.35 -7.12
CA GLY A 11 -18.29 -18.70 -7.84
C GLY A 11 -17.01 -18.63 -7.01
N PRO A 12 -15.89 -19.07 -7.56
CA PRO A 12 -14.59 -19.00 -6.89
C PRO A 12 -14.09 -17.56 -6.75
N THR A 13 -13.35 -17.29 -5.68
CA THR A 13 -12.64 -16.03 -5.48
C THR A 13 -11.17 -16.20 -5.85
N PHE A 14 -10.62 -15.26 -6.62
CA PHE A 14 -9.20 -15.18 -6.89
C PHE A 14 -8.64 -13.92 -6.23
N ALA A 15 -7.56 -14.08 -5.46
CA ALA A 15 -6.90 -12.98 -4.77
C ALA A 15 -5.47 -12.81 -5.27
N MET A 16 -5.01 -11.57 -5.35
CA MET A 16 -3.60 -11.21 -5.45
C MET A 16 -3.22 -10.42 -4.20
N LEU A 17 -2.06 -10.75 -3.63
CA LEU A 17 -1.60 -10.29 -2.33
C LEU A 17 -0.17 -9.77 -2.46
N CYS A 18 0.12 -8.59 -1.90
CA CYS A 18 1.50 -8.13 -1.71
C CYS A 18 1.91 -8.24 -0.25
N CYS A 19 3.17 -8.53 -0.03
CA CYS A 19 3.78 -8.61 1.30
C CYS A 19 5.24 -8.16 1.25
N ALA A 20 5.87 -8.03 2.40
CA ALA A 20 7.31 -7.81 2.46
C ALA A 20 8.06 -9.01 1.84
N ASN A 21 9.14 -8.74 1.11
CA ASN A 21 10.01 -9.80 0.60
C ASN A 21 10.55 -10.65 1.76
N GLY A 22 10.31 -11.95 1.72
CA GLY A 22 10.64 -12.90 2.79
C GLY A 22 9.48 -13.22 3.75
N ALA A 23 8.34 -12.55 3.63
CA ALA A 23 7.14 -12.82 4.44
C ALA A 23 6.13 -13.74 3.72
N GLU A 24 6.44 -14.25 2.54
CA GLU A 24 5.50 -14.99 1.69
C GLU A 24 5.05 -16.29 2.35
N GLN A 25 5.92 -16.93 3.13
CA GLN A 25 5.56 -18.17 3.83
C GLN A 25 4.50 -17.90 4.89
N GLN A 26 4.66 -16.84 5.69
CA GLN A 26 3.68 -16.45 6.71
C GLN A 26 2.34 -16.06 6.07
N VAL A 27 2.37 -15.41 4.90
CA VAL A 27 1.15 -15.13 4.13
C VAL A 27 0.50 -16.43 3.67
N LYS A 28 1.26 -17.37 3.08
CA LYS A 28 0.73 -18.66 2.60
C LYS A 28 0.10 -19.48 3.74
N ASP A 29 0.76 -19.52 4.89
CA ASP A 29 0.27 -20.24 6.05
C ASP A 29 -1.04 -19.62 6.56
N ALA A 30 -1.10 -18.29 6.66
CA ALA A 30 -2.29 -17.56 7.09
C ALA A 30 -3.48 -17.73 6.14
N ILE A 31 -3.27 -17.62 4.81
CA ILE A 31 -4.40 -17.78 3.88
C ILE A 31 -4.83 -19.25 3.76
N SER A 32 -3.92 -20.20 3.92
CA SER A 32 -4.24 -21.62 3.88
C SER A 32 -5.12 -22.05 5.06
N SER A 33 -4.95 -21.46 6.24
CA SER A 33 -5.85 -21.73 7.38
C SER A 33 -7.28 -21.23 7.12
N ASP A 34 -7.42 -20.24 6.24
CA ASP A 34 -8.71 -19.67 5.83
C ASP A 34 -9.28 -20.33 4.55
N GLY A 35 -8.77 -21.50 4.16
CA GLY A 35 -9.29 -22.28 3.03
C GLY A 35 -8.78 -21.86 1.65
N TRP A 36 -7.88 -20.87 1.57
CA TRP A 36 -7.31 -20.44 0.30
C TRP A 36 -6.22 -21.39 -0.19
N ARG A 37 -6.24 -21.67 -1.50
CA ARG A 37 -5.22 -22.49 -2.17
C ARG A 37 -4.27 -21.59 -2.94
N LEU A 38 -2.97 -21.75 -2.70
CA LEU A 38 -1.92 -21.06 -3.44
C LEU A 38 -2.06 -21.32 -4.95
N ALA A 39 -1.97 -20.27 -5.76
CA ALA A 39 -1.97 -20.36 -7.22
C ALA A 39 -0.62 -19.94 -7.82
N PHE A 40 -0.02 -18.86 -7.34
CA PHE A 40 1.29 -18.37 -7.80
C PHE A 40 2.03 -17.68 -6.66
N SER A 41 3.37 -17.70 -6.70
CA SER A 41 4.20 -16.97 -5.73
C SER A 41 5.52 -16.54 -6.33
N ARG A 42 5.90 -15.31 -6.01
CA ARG A 42 7.21 -14.69 -6.21
C ARG A 42 7.58 -13.96 -4.91
N PRO A 43 8.86 -13.60 -4.70
CA PRO A 43 9.21 -12.76 -3.57
C PRO A 43 8.41 -11.45 -3.55
N GLY A 44 7.74 -11.13 -2.44
CA GLY A 44 6.87 -9.97 -2.24
C GLY A 44 5.45 -10.08 -2.83
N PHE A 45 5.09 -11.19 -3.48
CA PHE A 45 3.82 -11.32 -4.20
C PHE A 45 3.27 -12.76 -4.22
N VAL A 46 1.98 -12.92 -3.90
CA VAL A 46 1.29 -14.21 -3.86
C VAL A 46 -0.08 -14.08 -4.52
N THR A 47 -0.52 -15.08 -5.27
CA THR A 47 -1.93 -15.21 -5.66
C THR A 47 -2.52 -16.51 -5.12
N ALA A 48 -3.82 -16.47 -4.84
CA ALA A 48 -4.53 -17.60 -4.27
C ALA A 48 -5.95 -17.69 -4.83
N LYS A 49 -6.52 -18.89 -4.72
CA LYS A 49 -7.89 -19.19 -5.11
C LYS A 49 -8.65 -19.75 -3.91
N HIS A 50 -9.86 -19.26 -3.68
CA HIS A 50 -10.87 -19.90 -2.88
C HIS A 50 -11.95 -20.46 -3.80
N ASP A 51 -12.45 -21.67 -3.53
CA ASP A 51 -13.45 -22.30 -4.40
C ASP A 51 -14.87 -21.71 -4.21
N GLU A 52 -15.06 -20.97 -3.11
CA GLU A 52 -16.27 -20.20 -2.80
C GLU A 52 -16.06 -18.69 -2.91
N ALA A 53 -17.15 -17.93 -2.92
CA ALA A 53 -17.16 -16.48 -2.87
C ALA A 53 -16.98 -16.01 -1.43
N VAL A 54 -15.80 -15.49 -1.12
CA VAL A 54 -15.39 -15.09 0.23
C VAL A 54 -14.70 -13.73 0.19
N ASP A 55 -14.63 -13.08 1.35
CA ASP A 55 -13.89 -11.83 1.50
C ASP A 55 -12.39 -12.04 1.25
N LEU A 56 -11.71 -10.99 0.78
CA LEU A 56 -10.28 -11.03 0.52
C LEU A 56 -9.48 -11.37 1.79
N PRO A 57 -8.35 -12.10 1.65
CA PRO A 57 -7.50 -12.41 2.79
C PRO A 57 -6.99 -11.16 3.48
N SER A 58 -6.88 -11.22 4.80
CA SER A 58 -6.27 -10.15 5.60
C SER A 58 -5.37 -10.75 6.69
N GLY A 59 -4.37 -10.00 7.14
CA GLY A 59 -3.44 -10.50 8.15
C GLY A 59 -2.23 -9.59 8.30
N ILE A 60 -1.44 -9.85 9.36
CA ILE A 60 -0.30 -9.01 9.76
C ILE A 60 0.74 -8.87 8.62
N PHE A 61 0.96 -9.94 7.86
CA PHE A 61 1.96 -9.97 6.78
C PHE A 61 1.38 -9.64 5.40
N ILE A 62 0.07 -9.41 5.28
CA ILE A 62 -0.59 -9.05 4.03
C ILE A 62 -0.70 -7.53 3.97
N ARG A 63 0.13 -6.90 3.13
CA ARG A 63 0.14 -5.44 2.96
C ARG A 63 -1.03 -4.97 2.11
N THR A 64 -1.26 -5.65 0.98
CA THR A 64 -2.41 -5.41 0.10
C THR A 64 -3.07 -6.73 -0.28
N ALA A 65 -4.37 -6.67 -0.50
CA ALA A 65 -5.17 -7.76 -1.02
C ALA A 65 -6.20 -7.20 -2.01
N SER A 66 -6.31 -7.84 -3.18
CA SER A 66 -7.21 -7.42 -4.25
C SER A 66 -7.83 -8.63 -4.93
N HIS A 67 -9.06 -8.50 -5.41
CA HIS A 67 -9.67 -9.50 -6.30
C HIS A 67 -8.91 -9.51 -7.62
N SER A 68 -8.29 -10.63 -7.95
CA SER A 68 -7.52 -10.77 -9.19
C SER A 68 -8.46 -10.98 -10.38
N ILE A 69 -8.27 -10.21 -11.44
CA ILE A 69 -9.05 -10.32 -12.69
C ILE A 69 -8.20 -10.79 -13.87
N GLY A 70 -6.87 -10.69 -13.80
CA GLY A 70 -6.00 -11.20 -14.85
C GLY A 70 -4.52 -10.91 -14.66
N GLN A 71 -3.72 -11.49 -15.54
CA GLN A 71 -2.29 -11.27 -15.67
C GLN A 71 -1.97 -10.87 -17.11
N LEU A 72 -1.18 -9.82 -17.29
CA LEU A 72 -0.80 -9.28 -18.60
C LEU A 72 0.72 -9.37 -18.76
N LYS A 73 1.17 -9.96 -19.87
CA LYS A 73 2.58 -10.12 -20.19
C LYS A 73 2.93 -9.63 -21.59
N ASN A 74 3.60 -8.49 -21.66
CA ASN A 74 4.10 -7.91 -22.90
C ASN A 74 5.27 -6.96 -22.58
N ALA A 75 6.28 -6.97 -23.45
CA ALA A 75 7.43 -6.07 -23.31
C ALA A 75 7.13 -4.66 -23.87
N ASP A 76 6.15 -4.54 -24.77
CA ASP A 76 5.72 -3.27 -25.33
C ASP A 76 4.65 -2.61 -24.45
N GLY A 77 4.95 -1.44 -23.91
CA GLY A 77 4.06 -0.72 -22.98
C GLY A 77 2.73 -0.29 -23.60
N GLY A 78 2.73 0.09 -24.89
CA GLY A 78 1.50 0.47 -25.59
C GLY A 78 0.54 -0.71 -25.74
N THR A 79 1.08 -1.86 -26.18
CA THR A 79 0.33 -3.12 -26.28
C THR A 79 -0.12 -3.62 -24.90
N GLN A 80 0.69 -3.46 -23.86
CA GLN A 80 0.33 -3.80 -22.47
C GLN A 80 -0.93 -3.04 -22.01
N ILE A 81 -1.01 -1.74 -22.31
CA ILE A 81 -2.15 -0.86 -21.96
C ILE A 81 -3.38 -1.20 -22.81
N GLN A 82 -3.20 -1.53 -24.09
CA GLN A 82 -4.30 -2.02 -24.92
C GLN A 82 -4.90 -3.31 -24.34
N ASN A 83 -4.03 -4.28 -24.00
CA ASN A 83 -4.45 -5.54 -23.39
C ASN A 83 -5.18 -5.31 -22.05
N LEU A 84 -4.76 -4.31 -21.26
CA LEU A 84 -5.45 -3.91 -20.04
C LEU A 84 -6.86 -3.40 -20.34
N THR A 85 -7.02 -2.56 -21.36
CA THR A 85 -8.34 -2.06 -21.77
C THR A 85 -9.26 -3.20 -22.21
N GLU A 86 -8.76 -4.14 -23.00
CA GLU A 86 -9.49 -5.33 -23.45
C GLU A 86 -9.87 -6.26 -22.28
N LEU A 87 -8.98 -6.42 -21.30
CA LEU A 87 -9.24 -7.17 -20.06
C LEU A 87 -10.38 -6.50 -19.25
N LEU A 88 -10.36 -5.19 -19.11
CA LEU A 88 -11.41 -4.46 -18.38
C LEU A 88 -12.76 -4.57 -19.10
N GLN A 89 -12.80 -4.41 -20.42
CA GLN A 89 -14.02 -4.54 -21.23
C GLN A 89 -14.65 -5.93 -21.12
N SER A 90 -13.84 -6.99 -21.19
CA SER A 90 -14.32 -8.37 -21.08
C SER A 90 -14.74 -8.75 -19.66
N THR A 91 -14.06 -8.21 -18.64
CA THR A 91 -14.36 -8.50 -17.23
C THR A 91 -15.58 -7.72 -16.73
N PHE A 92 -15.75 -6.47 -17.19
CA PHE A 92 -16.83 -5.58 -16.77
C PHE A 92 -17.63 -5.05 -17.98
N PRO A 93 -18.51 -5.86 -18.59
CA PRO A 93 -19.27 -5.48 -19.79
C PRO A 93 -20.20 -4.28 -19.58
N VAL A 94 -20.68 -4.09 -18.34
CA VAL A 94 -21.44 -2.93 -17.90
C VAL A 94 -20.61 -2.22 -16.83
N ALA A 95 -19.68 -1.38 -17.27
CA ALA A 95 -18.71 -0.74 -16.40
C ALA A 95 -19.36 0.38 -15.57
N ARG A 96 -19.19 0.31 -14.25
CA ARG A 96 -19.06 1.52 -13.44
C ARG A 96 -17.57 1.83 -13.35
N PRO A 97 -17.15 3.08 -13.63
CA PRO A 97 -15.78 3.50 -13.43
C PRO A 97 -15.27 3.13 -12.02
N PHE A 98 -13.99 2.82 -11.92
CA PHE A 98 -13.28 2.82 -10.64
C PHE A 98 -13.05 4.26 -10.22
N ASP A 99 -13.14 4.50 -8.92
CA ASP A 99 -12.90 5.82 -8.35
C ASP A 99 -11.41 6.17 -8.44
N GLN A 100 -10.53 5.17 -8.29
CA GLN A 100 -9.07 5.31 -8.32
C GLN A 100 -8.39 4.25 -9.18
N VAL A 101 -7.17 4.55 -9.62
CA VAL A 101 -6.21 3.56 -10.11
C VAL A 101 -4.94 3.62 -9.28
N HIS A 102 -4.54 2.48 -8.72
CA HIS A 102 -3.29 2.33 -7.99
C HIS A 102 -2.35 1.40 -8.77
N VAL A 103 -1.12 1.86 -8.98
CA VAL A 103 -0.06 1.13 -9.69
C VAL A 103 1.20 1.16 -8.84
N TRP A 104 1.75 -0.03 -8.53
CA TRP A 104 2.94 -0.17 -7.70
C TRP A 104 3.72 -1.44 -8.02
N PRO A 105 5.04 -1.50 -7.72
CA PRO A 105 5.82 -2.71 -7.85
C PRO A 105 5.70 -3.59 -6.59
N ARG A 106 5.90 -4.90 -6.74
CA ARG A 106 6.09 -5.78 -5.57
C ARG A 106 7.42 -5.50 -4.85
N ASP A 107 7.54 -5.96 -3.60
CA ASP A 107 8.81 -5.92 -2.88
C ASP A 107 9.82 -6.91 -3.48
N ARG A 108 10.69 -6.40 -4.37
CA ARG A 108 11.69 -7.21 -5.07
C ARG A 108 12.90 -7.61 -4.20
N LEU A 109 13.13 -6.89 -3.11
CA LEU A 109 14.23 -7.13 -2.17
C LEU A 109 13.73 -7.01 -0.73
N PRO A 110 14.42 -7.62 0.24
CA PRO A 110 14.21 -7.32 1.66
C PRO A 110 14.41 -5.83 1.96
N ILE A 111 13.58 -5.28 2.85
CA ILE A 111 13.64 -3.88 3.28
C ILE A 111 15.04 -3.55 3.82
N GLY A 112 15.62 -2.45 3.34
CA GLY A 112 16.97 -2.00 3.66
C GLY A 112 18.10 -2.67 2.88
N LYS A 113 17.85 -3.78 2.16
CA LYS A 113 18.89 -4.43 1.35
C LYS A 113 19.22 -3.54 0.14
N PHE A 114 20.47 -3.10 0.02
CA PHE A 114 20.91 -2.14 -1.00
C PHE A 114 20.11 -0.84 -1.02
N GLY A 115 19.62 -0.40 0.15
CA GLY A 115 18.78 0.80 0.25
C GLY A 115 17.36 0.61 -0.32
N PHE A 116 16.92 -0.62 -0.55
CA PHE A 116 15.55 -0.89 -1.00
C PHE A 116 14.54 -0.48 0.07
N GLU A 117 13.54 0.29 -0.34
CA GLU A 117 12.37 0.63 0.45
C GLU A 117 11.11 0.31 -0.37
N PRO A 118 10.03 -0.18 0.28
CA PRO A 118 8.77 -0.41 -0.41
C PRO A 118 8.13 0.86 -0.96
N GLY A 119 7.31 0.71 -2.00
CA GLY A 119 6.52 1.80 -2.58
C GLY A 119 6.80 2.02 -4.06
N ALA A 120 6.31 3.13 -4.59
CA ALA A 120 6.43 3.46 -6.01
C ALA A 120 7.88 3.83 -6.39
N ASP A 121 8.44 3.12 -7.35
CA ASP A 121 9.70 3.47 -8.03
C ASP A 121 9.44 4.28 -9.33
N GLU A 122 10.52 4.75 -9.98
CA GLU A 122 10.42 5.55 -11.21
C GLU A 122 9.65 4.82 -12.32
N VAL A 123 9.86 3.51 -12.46
CA VAL A 123 9.19 2.70 -13.49
C VAL A 123 7.69 2.66 -13.22
N SER A 124 7.29 2.35 -11.98
CA SER A 124 5.88 2.28 -11.61
C SER A 124 5.15 3.61 -11.74
N LYS A 125 5.83 4.73 -11.50
CA LYS A 125 5.27 6.09 -11.71
C LYS A 125 4.99 6.34 -13.19
N LEU A 126 5.96 6.07 -14.07
CA LEU A 126 5.76 6.22 -15.53
C LEU A 126 4.66 5.32 -16.07
N VAL A 127 4.57 4.09 -15.55
CA VAL A 127 3.49 3.16 -15.89
C VAL A 127 2.15 3.69 -15.38
N ALA A 128 2.08 4.22 -14.16
CA ALA A 128 0.87 4.80 -13.58
C ALA A 128 0.34 5.94 -14.46
N ASP A 129 1.22 6.85 -14.88
CA ASP A 129 0.86 7.99 -15.75
C ASP A 129 0.35 7.52 -17.11
N SER A 130 1.01 6.51 -17.71
CA SER A 130 0.63 5.96 -19.01
C SER A 130 -0.72 5.23 -18.96
N VAL A 131 -0.94 4.42 -17.92
CA VAL A 131 -2.23 3.75 -17.65
C VAL A 131 -3.33 4.79 -17.45
N PHE A 132 -3.08 5.80 -16.62
CA PHE A 132 -4.06 6.84 -16.34
C PHE A 132 -4.42 7.64 -17.59
N GLY A 133 -3.43 8.01 -18.41
CA GLY A 133 -3.66 8.69 -19.69
C GLY A 133 -4.57 7.91 -20.64
N SER A 134 -4.53 6.57 -20.60
CA SER A 134 -5.40 5.72 -21.42
C SER A 134 -6.77 5.43 -20.81
N LEU A 135 -6.88 5.40 -19.48
CA LEU A 135 -8.09 4.94 -18.77
C LEU A 135 -8.93 6.07 -18.16
N SER A 136 -8.36 7.26 -17.98
CA SER A 136 -9.06 8.44 -17.45
C SER A 136 -10.32 8.78 -18.27
N GLY A 137 -11.39 9.15 -17.58
CA GLY A 137 -12.67 9.54 -18.20
C GLY A 137 -13.53 8.39 -18.73
N SER A 138 -12.97 7.19 -18.93
CA SER A 138 -13.71 5.99 -19.37
C SER A 138 -13.82 4.95 -18.27
N TRP A 139 -12.70 4.61 -17.64
CA TRP A 139 -12.60 3.58 -16.60
C TRP A 139 -12.28 4.15 -15.23
N ILE A 140 -11.62 5.31 -15.16
CA ILE A 140 -11.17 5.92 -13.90
C ILE A 140 -11.80 7.29 -13.72
N SER A 141 -12.34 7.56 -12.53
CA SER A 141 -12.99 8.84 -12.18
C SER A 141 -12.07 9.85 -11.51
N SER A 142 -10.96 9.44 -10.91
CA SER A 142 -9.98 10.37 -10.35
C SER A 142 -9.32 11.25 -11.42
N ASP A 143 -8.76 12.37 -10.99
CA ASP A 143 -8.00 13.33 -11.81
C ASP A 143 -6.51 12.96 -11.97
N HIS A 144 -6.00 12.04 -11.14
CA HIS A 144 -4.62 11.55 -11.16
C HIS A 144 -4.53 10.08 -10.72
N PRO A 145 -3.50 9.33 -11.15
CA PRO A 145 -3.24 8.00 -10.61
C PRO A 145 -2.71 8.08 -9.17
N ASN A 146 -2.75 6.96 -8.45
CA ASN A 146 -2.07 6.79 -7.17
C ASN A 146 -2.47 7.80 -6.07
N ARG A 147 -3.65 8.43 -6.18
CA ARG A 147 -4.17 9.26 -5.09
C ARG A 147 -4.52 8.40 -3.88
N ILE A 148 -4.45 8.99 -2.70
CA ILE A 148 -4.98 8.36 -1.49
C ILE A 148 -6.49 8.20 -1.67
N ALA A 149 -6.94 6.94 -1.70
CA ALA A 149 -8.35 6.63 -1.85
C ALA A 149 -9.15 7.04 -0.60
N GLN A 150 -10.44 7.29 -0.76
CA GLN A 150 -11.38 7.48 0.35
C GLN A 150 -12.04 6.16 0.76
N PRO A 151 -12.51 6.02 2.01
CA PRO A 151 -13.29 4.85 2.41
C PRO A 151 -14.50 4.64 1.50
N GLY A 152 -14.68 3.42 1.00
CA GLY A 152 -15.74 3.03 0.07
C GLY A 152 -15.41 3.19 -1.41
N GLU A 153 -14.31 3.86 -1.77
CA GLU A 153 -13.88 3.98 -3.17
C GLU A 153 -13.42 2.63 -3.73
N ARG A 154 -13.83 2.34 -4.97
CA ARG A 154 -13.34 1.21 -5.75
C ARG A 154 -12.01 1.57 -6.40
N VAL A 155 -11.00 0.76 -6.15
CA VAL A 155 -9.65 0.99 -6.66
C VAL A 155 -9.30 -0.11 -7.67
N LEU A 156 -8.91 0.30 -8.87
CA LEU A 156 -8.25 -0.59 -9.83
C LEU A 156 -6.80 -0.75 -9.43
N ASP A 157 -6.36 -1.97 -9.18
CA ASP A 157 -5.02 -2.29 -8.73
C ASP A 157 -4.20 -2.92 -9.85
N ILE A 158 -3.00 -2.38 -10.08
CA ILE A 158 -2.04 -2.93 -11.04
C ILE A 158 -0.71 -3.14 -10.31
N VAL A 159 -0.41 -4.41 -10.04
CA VAL A 159 0.85 -4.81 -9.41
C VAL A 159 1.86 -5.15 -10.50
N LEU A 160 2.96 -4.40 -10.54
CA LEU A 160 4.10 -4.71 -11.39
C LEU A 160 4.92 -5.80 -10.69
N VAL A 161 4.70 -7.06 -11.07
CA VAL A 161 5.53 -8.17 -10.59
C VAL A 161 6.90 -8.09 -11.25
N ASP A 162 6.93 -7.70 -12.53
CA ASP A 162 8.10 -7.25 -13.27
C ASP A 162 7.62 -6.17 -14.29
N PRO A 163 8.50 -5.37 -14.93
CA PRO A 163 8.07 -4.29 -15.83
C PRO A 163 7.14 -4.74 -16.97
N ALA A 164 7.34 -5.97 -17.46
CA ALA A 164 6.55 -6.60 -18.52
C ALA A 164 5.49 -7.59 -17.99
N ASP A 165 5.32 -7.74 -16.68
CA ASP A 165 4.44 -8.74 -16.05
C ASP A 165 3.55 -8.06 -15.00
N TRP A 166 2.31 -7.75 -15.39
CA TRP A 166 1.36 -7.02 -14.56
C TRP A 166 0.26 -7.95 -14.07
N PHE A 167 -0.03 -7.90 -12.78
CA PHE A 167 -1.24 -8.48 -12.23
C PHE A 167 -2.27 -7.38 -12.02
N VAL A 168 -3.48 -7.63 -12.51
CA VAL A 168 -4.57 -6.68 -12.46
C VAL A 168 -5.65 -7.23 -11.54
N GLY A 169 -6.18 -6.35 -10.71
CA GLY A 169 -7.26 -6.66 -9.80
C GLY A 169 -7.94 -5.41 -9.29
N TRP A 170 -8.76 -5.56 -8.27
CA TRP A 170 -9.42 -4.43 -7.64
C TRP A 170 -9.79 -4.72 -6.20
N HIS A 171 -9.99 -3.66 -5.43
CA HIS A 171 -10.53 -3.74 -4.08
C HIS A 171 -11.44 -2.54 -3.77
N VAL A 172 -12.08 -2.57 -2.61
CA VAL A 172 -12.78 -1.42 -2.03
C VAL A 172 -11.93 -0.90 -0.87
N ALA A 173 -11.50 0.35 -0.96
CA ALA A 173 -10.68 0.96 0.06
C ALA A 173 -11.48 1.11 1.37
N ALA A 174 -10.91 0.71 2.49
CA ALA A 174 -11.59 0.78 3.79
C ALA A 174 -10.66 1.28 4.89
N LYS A 175 -9.57 0.54 5.16
CA LYS A 175 -8.56 0.87 6.17
C LYS A 175 -7.46 1.76 5.58
N TRP A 176 -6.66 2.41 6.43
CA TRP A 176 -5.55 3.26 6.01
C TRP A 176 -4.63 2.61 4.96
N HIS A 177 -4.12 1.41 5.23
CA HIS A 177 -3.23 0.73 4.29
C HIS A 177 -3.90 0.40 2.95
N SER A 178 -5.18 0.02 2.92
CA SER A 178 -5.90 -0.19 1.64
C SER A 178 -6.10 1.10 0.84
N ARG A 179 -5.95 2.27 1.46
CA ARG A 179 -6.14 3.56 0.76
C ARG A 179 -4.88 4.05 0.06
N TRP A 180 -3.74 3.40 0.28
CA TRP A 180 -2.46 3.83 -0.28
C TRP A 180 -1.99 2.88 -1.37
N PRO A 181 -1.39 3.38 -2.46
CA PRO A 181 -0.81 2.54 -3.50
C PRO A 181 0.20 1.56 -2.91
N GLY A 182 -0.01 0.27 -3.13
CA GLY A 182 0.84 -0.78 -2.58
C GLY A 182 0.82 -0.90 -1.05
N GLY A 183 -0.13 -0.25 -0.38
CA GLY A 183 -0.22 -0.21 1.07
C GLY A 183 0.96 0.48 1.76
N VAL A 184 1.63 1.39 1.05
CA VAL A 184 2.75 2.18 1.57
C VAL A 184 2.31 3.63 1.69
N GLN A 185 2.39 4.21 2.89
CA GLN A 185 1.97 5.59 3.10
C GLN A 185 2.81 6.55 2.24
N PRO A 186 2.20 7.42 1.42
CA PRO A 186 2.91 8.52 0.81
C PRO A 186 3.26 9.55 1.90
N ILE A 187 4.50 9.50 2.38
CA ILE A 187 5.03 10.40 3.41
C ILE A 187 5.98 11.39 2.73
N GLU A 188 5.71 12.67 2.89
CA GLU A 188 6.58 13.77 2.48
C GLU A 188 7.08 14.49 3.74
N PRO A 189 8.31 14.19 4.21
CA PRO A 189 8.91 14.88 5.35
C PRO A 189 9.09 16.37 5.07
N GLN A 190 8.93 17.22 6.09
CA GLN A 190 9.21 18.67 5.94
C GLN A 190 10.71 18.93 5.81
N HIS A 191 11.52 18.07 6.42
CA HIS A 191 12.97 18.10 6.40
C HIS A 191 13.53 16.71 6.17
N GLU A 192 14.77 16.63 5.66
CA GLU A 192 15.45 15.34 5.48
C GLU A 192 15.52 14.56 6.81
N PRO A 193 14.90 13.36 6.88
CA PRO A 193 14.87 12.59 8.11
C PRO A 193 16.26 12.19 8.61
N ILE A 194 16.48 12.29 9.92
CA ILE A 194 17.74 11.88 10.55
C ILE A 194 17.98 10.37 10.41
N SER A 195 16.91 9.58 10.46
CA SER A 195 16.96 8.14 10.26
C SER A 195 15.62 7.59 9.79
N ARG A 196 15.64 6.34 9.32
CA ARG A 196 14.42 5.61 8.89
C ARG A 196 13.37 5.43 9.99
N ALA A 197 13.73 5.63 11.27
CA ALA A 197 12.76 5.62 12.36
C ALA A 197 11.66 6.68 12.19
N TYR A 198 11.95 7.77 11.47
CA TYR A 198 10.96 8.77 11.08
C TYR A 198 9.77 8.16 10.34
N PHE A 199 10.04 7.38 9.27
CA PHE A 199 8.99 6.80 8.43
C PHE A 199 8.17 5.76 9.19
N LYS A 200 8.84 4.95 10.03
CA LYS A 200 8.17 4.01 10.93
C LYS A 200 7.21 4.71 11.89
N ALA A 201 7.65 5.82 12.49
CA ALA A 201 6.81 6.61 13.36
C ALA A 201 5.64 7.24 12.60
N ALA A 202 5.88 7.83 11.43
CA ALA A 202 4.85 8.45 10.60
C ALA A 202 3.74 7.46 10.20
N GLU A 203 4.13 6.27 9.74
CA GLU A 203 3.20 5.20 9.38
C GLU A 203 2.44 4.68 10.60
N SER A 204 3.14 4.38 11.69
CA SER A 204 2.54 3.82 12.91
C SER A 204 1.55 4.80 13.56
N ILE A 205 1.89 6.10 13.62
CA ILE A 205 0.99 7.13 14.14
C ILE A 205 -0.28 7.18 13.30
N THR A 206 -0.16 7.22 11.97
CA THR A 206 -1.33 7.27 11.08
C THR A 206 -2.19 6.01 11.21
N TRP A 207 -1.56 4.83 11.25
CA TRP A 207 -2.27 3.55 11.44
C TRP A 207 -2.98 3.43 12.78
N SER A 208 -2.39 3.95 13.85
CA SER A 208 -2.94 3.84 15.19
C SER A 208 -4.29 4.55 15.34
N GLY A 209 -4.57 5.55 14.49
CA GLY A 209 -5.73 6.42 14.64
C GLY A 209 -5.71 7.25 15.93
N PHE A 210 -4.57 7.31 16.62
CA PHE A 210 -4.44 8.04 17.87
C PHE A 210 -4.59 9.54 17.61
N GLU A 211 -5.46 10.18 18.38
CA GLU A 211 -5.64 11.62 18.30
C GLU A 211 -4.49 12.31 19.03
N MET A 212 -3.63 12.98 18.26
CA MET A 212 -2.54 13.80 18.76
C MET A 212 -2.83 15.27 18.42
N ALA A 213 -2.74 16.15 19.41
CA ALA A 213 -2.87 17.58 19.21
C ALA A 213 -1.51 18.29 19.39
N PRO A 214 -1.22 19.36 18.63
CA PRO A 214 -0.06 20.20 18.89
C PRO A 214 -0.02 20.66 20.35
N GLY A 215 1.14 20.50 20.99
CA GLY A 215 1.34 20.79 22.41
C GLY A 215 1.19 19.59 23.35
N ASP A 216 0.63 18.47 22.90
CA ASP A 216 0.63 17.21 23.66
C ASP A 216 2.05 16.73 23.92
N VAL A 217 2.21 15.95 24.99
CA VAL A 217 3.52 15.41 25.41
C VAL A 217 3.67 13.98 24.91
N ALA A 218 4.76 13.71 24.18
CA ALA A 218 5.17 12.38 23.77
C ALA A 218 6.51 12.02 24.42
N VAL A 219 6.64 10.75 24.83
CA VAL A 219 7.89 10.19 25.34
C VAL A 219 8.39 9.16 24.33
N GLU A 220 9.60 9.35 23.81
CA GLU A 220 10.27 8.42 22.90
C GLU A 220 11.38 7.68 23.64
N ILE A 221 11.26 6.36 23.77
CA ILE A 221 12.24 5.52 24.46
C ILE A 221 13.17 4.91 23.43
N GLY A 222 14.48 5.08 23.61
CA GLY A 222 15.46 4.75 22.57
C GLY A 222 15.48 5.82 21.48
N SER A 223 15.47 7.09 21.89
CA SER A 223 15.24 8.22 21.00
C SER A 223 16.41 8.54 20.06
N ALA A 224 17.64 8.13 20.35
CA ALA A 224 18.80 8.52 19.55
C ALA A 224 18.84 7.77 18.20
N PRO A 225 19.24 8.42 17.09
CA PRO A 225 19.68 9.82 16.97
C PRO A 225 18.53 10.83 16.78
N GLY A 226 17.26 10.41 16.84
CA GLY A 226 16.11 11.32 16.82
C GLY A 226 15.17 11.22 15.63
N GLY A 227 15.20 10.14 14.85
CA GLY A 227 14.32 9.99 13.67
C GLY A 227 12.83 10.05 14.02
N ALA A 228 12.37 9.25 15.00
CA ALA A 228 10.99 9.27 15.47
C ALA A 228 10.64 10.59 16.19
N CYS A 229 11.58 11.13 16.99
CA CYS A 229 11.44 12.45 17.61
C CYS A 229 11.18 13.55 16.59
N GLY A 230 11.88 13.54 15.46
CA GLY A 230 11.66 14.49 14.36
C GLY A 230 10.20 14.49 13.88
N ARG A 231 9.61 13.29 13.67
CA ARG A 231 8.21 13.19 13.27
C ARG A 231 7.25 13.74 14.32
N LEU A 232 7.47 13.40 15.59
CA LEU A 232 6.64 13.89 16.70
C LEU A 232 6.72 15.42 16.84
N LEU A 233 7.91 16.00 16.67
CA LEU A 233 8.14 17.45 16.72
C LEU A 233 7.48 18.20 15.55
N GLU A 234 7.51 17.63 14.34
CA GLU A 234 6.82 18.15 13.15
C GLU A 234 5.29 18.19 13.35
N LEU A 235 4.73 17.24 14.08
CA LEU A 235 3.31 17.24 14.48
C LEU A 235 2.99 18.30 15.55
N GLY A 236 3.98 19.07 16.01
CA GLY A 236 3.80 20.13 17.00
C GLY A 236 3.83 19.65 18.45
N LEU A 237 4.22 18.39 18.70
CA LEU A 237 4.27 17.83 20.05
C LEU A 237 5.44 18.40 20.85
N LYS A 238 5.35 18.24 22.17
CA LYS A 238 6.47 18.36 23.11
C LYS A 238 7.05 16.97 23.32
N VAL A 239 8.32 16.79 23.02
CA VAL A 239 8.94 15.46 22.97
C VAL A 239 9.99 15.32 24.06
N ILE A 240 9.86 14.28 24.85
CA ILE A 240 10.88 13.84 25.81
C ILE A 240 11.56 12.60 25.22
N GLY A 241 12.80 12.75 24.79
CA GLY A 241 13.63 11.63 24.33
C GLY A 241 14.39 11.02 25.49
N ILE A 242 14.34 9.70 25.64
CA ILE A 242 15.08 8.95 26.65
C ILE A 242 16.06 8.03 25.93
N ASP A 243 17.35 8.34 26.01
CA ASP A 243 18.41 7.52 25.40
C ASP A 243 19.78 7.85 26.00
N PRO A 244 20.63 6.87 26.33
CA PRO A 244 22.00 7.14 26.73
C PRO A 244 22.90 7.71 25.62
N ALA A 245 22.53 7.55 24.35
CA ALA A 245 23.32 8.02 23.21
C ALA A 245 22.96 9.47 22.82
N GLU A 246 23.87 10.10 22.10
CA GLU A 246 23.74 11.48 21.64
C GLU A 246 22.64 11.64 20.59
N MET A 247 21.87 12.73 20.72
CA MET A 247 20.86 13.14 19.75
C MET A 247 21.52 13.91 18.60
N ASP A 248 20.94 13.82 17.39
CA ASP A 248 21.32 14.73 16.30
C ASP A 248 21.03 16.18 16.73
N GLN A 249 21.98 17.08 16.47
CA GLN A 249 21.92 18.48 16.89
C GLN A 249 20.61 19.17 16.46
N ARG A 250 20.06 18.80 15.29
CA ARG A 250 18.79 19.33 14.78
C ARG A 250 17.59 19.02 15.68
N ILE A 251 17.66 17.93 16.44
CA ILE A 251 16.63 17.55 17.43
C ILE A 251 16.98 18.13 18.79
N ALA A 252 18.24 18.02 19.21
CA ALA A 252 18.71 18.53 20.49
C ALA A 252 18.41 20.03 20.68
N ASP A 253 18.57 20.82 19.62
CA ASP A 253 18.33 22.27 19.63
C ASP A 253 16.85 22.65 19.46
N HIS A 254 15.97 21.69 19.18
CA HIS A 254 14.57 22.01 18.93
C HIS A 254 13.87 22.47 20.22
N PRO A 255 13.17 23.62 20.24
CA PRO A 255 12.69 24.25 21.49
C PRO A 255 11.60 23.44 22.23
N ARG A 256 10.99 22.47 21.56
CA ARG A 256 10.00 21.54 22.14
C ARG A 256 10.57 20.17 22.49
N PHE A 257 11.88 19.97 22.38
CA PHE A 257 12.54 18.71 22.71
C PHE A 257 13.26 18.80 24.06
N LYS A 258 13.23 17.71 24.82
CA LYS A 258 14.01 17.52 26.04
C LYS A 258 14.63 16.12 26.01
N HIS A 259 15.94 16.05 26.16
CA HIS A 259 16.68 14.79 26.28
C HIS A 259 16.87 14.42 27.76
N ILE A 260 16.69 13.14 28.10
CA ILE A 260 16.95 12.53 29.40
C ILE A 260 17.88 11.32 29.22
#